data_AF-A0A836TP85-F1
#
_entry.id   AF-A0A836TP85-F1
#
_cell.length_a   1.000
_cell.length_b   1.000
_cell.length_c   1.000
_cell.angle_alpha   90.00
_cell.angle_beta   90.00
_cell.angle_gamma   90.00
#
_symmetry.space_group_name_H-M   'P 1'
#
loop_
_entity.id
_entity.type
_entity.pdbx_description
1 polymer ?
#
loop_
_entity_poly.entity_id
_entity_poly.type
_entity_poly.pdbx_seq_one_letter_code
_entity_poly.pdbx_strand_id
1 'polypeptide(L)'
;MTWGRARCALLAIPIRPNIRGRAVMAYDDNNRGLLLALKYGDKMEGVSTMARWMARAGRDILTDTHIIVPVPLHRWRLLSRRYNQSAVLANRLAELTGRLAIPDLMVRVRAT
;
A
#
# COMPACT_ATOMS: atom_id res chain seq x y z
N MET A 1 -0.98 14.31 36.90
CA MET A 1 -0.36 15.26 35.96
C MET A 1 -0.71 14.87 34.55
N THR A 2 -1.41 15.77 33.88
CA THR A 2 -2.14 15.63 32.63
C THR A 2 -1.22 15.69 31.42
N TRP A 3 -1.23 14.65 30.56
CA TRP A 3 -0.72 14.76 29.20
C TRP A 3 -1.88 14.91 28.22
N GLY A 4 -1.76 15.95 27.40
CA GLY A 4 -2.84 16.62 26.69
C GLY A 4 -3.46 15.81 25.55
N ARG A 5 -4.75 16.09 25.35
CA ARG A 5 -5.53 15.69 24.19
C ARG A 5 -5.02 16.44 22.97
N ALA A 6 -4.27 15.77 22.09
CA ALA A 6 -4.19 16.20 20.71
C ALA A 6 -5.41 15.63 19.97
N ARG A 7 -6.44 16.46 19.81
CA ARG A 7 -7.62 16.18 18.98
C ARG A 7 -7.24 16.45 17.52
N CYS A 8 -7.01 15.38 16.76
CA CYS A 8 -7.21 15.31 15.32
C CYS A 8 -7.61 13.85 15.01
N ALA A 9 -8.61 13.64 14.16
CA ALA A 9 -9.38 12.40 14.05
C ALA A 9 -8.51 11.12 14.03
N LEU A 10 -8.83 10.27 15.00
CA LEU A 10 -8.23 9.01 15.39
C LEU A 10 -8.24 7.99 14.25
N LEU A 11 -7.07 7.49 13.84
CA LEU A 11 -6.93 6.07 13.50
C LEU A 11 -5.55 5.56 13.92
N ALA A 12 -5.29 5.63 15.22
CA ALA A 12 -4.30 4.75 15.83
C ALA A 12 -4.91 3.34 15.81
N ILE A 13 -4.81 2.62 14.69
CA ILE A 13 -5.21 1.21 14.62
C ILE A 13 -4.18 0.46 15.49
N PRO A 14 -4.52 -0.05 16.69
CA PRO A 14 -3.64 -0.97 17.37
C PRO A 14 -3.49 -2.18 16.46
N ILE A 15 -2.25 -2.47 16.07
CA ILE A 15 -1.95 -3.58 15.18
C ILE A 15 -2.47 -4.84 15.89
N ARG A 16 -3.55 -5.45 15.37
CA ARG A 16 -4.11 -6.64 16.01
C ARG A 16 -3.04 -7.75 15.98
N PRO A 17 -2.96 -8.61 17.02
CA PRO A 17 -1.96 -9.67 17.08
C PRO A 17 -2.08 -10.73 15.97
N ASN A 18 -3.13 -10.69 15.13
CA ASN A 18 -3.33 -11.62 14.03
C ASN A 18 -3.33 -10.90 12.67
N ILE A 19 -2.15 -10.45 12.24
CA ILE A 19 -1.96 -9.86 10.91
C ILE A 19 -1.90 -10.98 9.88
N ARG A 20 -2.88 -11.03 8.98
CA ARG A 20 -2.84 -11.92 7.82
C ARG A 20 -2.06 -11.22 6.70
N GLY A 21 -1.01 -11.87 6.19
CA GLY A 21 -0.19 -11.38 5.09
C GLY A 21 -0.30 -12.27 3.85
N ARG A 22 -0.26 -11.65 2.66
CA ARG A 22 -0.17 -12.35 1.38
C ARG A 22 0.92 -11.71 0.53
N ALA A 23 1.81 -12.54 0.00
CA ALA A 23 2.78 -12.15 -1.00
C ALA A 23 2.28 -12.61 -2.37
N VAL A 24 2.44 -11.76 -3.38
CA VAL A 24 2.09 -12.10 -4.77
C VAL A 24 3.16 -12.95 -5.43
N MET A 25 4.43 -12.72 -5.08
CA MET A 25 5.59 -13.36 -5.66
C MET A 25 6.73 -13.40 -4.65
N ALA A 26 7.64 -14.37 -4.81
CA ALA A 26 8.91 -14.37 -4.10
C ALA A 26 9.87 -13.34 -4.72
N TYR A 27 10.80 -12.83 -3.92
CA TYR A 27 11.91 -12.04 -4.44
C TYR A 27 12.98 -12.99 -4.99
N ASP A 28 12.88 -13.33 -6.27
CA ASP A 28 13.82 -14.16 -7.00
C ASP A 28 14.28 -13.46 -8.29
N ASP A 29 15.25 -14.03 -8.98
CA ASP A 29 15.83 -13.44 -10.19
C ASP A 29 14.81 -13.27 -11.33
N ASN A 30 13.79 -14.13 -11.39
CA ASN A 30 12.73 -14.06 -12.39
C ASN A 30 11.78 -12.87 -12.16
N ASN A 31 11.49 -12.55 -10.89
CA ASN A 31 10.55 -11.49 -10.51
C ASN A 31 11.24 -10.15 -10.22
N ARG A 32 12.56 -10.16 -10.02
CA ARG A 32 13.37 -8.99 -9.69
C ARG A 32 13.24 -7.88 -10.74
N GLY A 33 13.25 -8.22 -12.03
CA GLY A 33 13.11 -7.25 -13.11
C GLY A 33 11.80 -6.46 -13.04
N LEU A 34 10.68 -7.16 -12.80
CA LEU A 34 9.36 -6.54 -12.66
C LEU A 34 9.28 -5.64 -11.43
N LEU A 35 9.79 -6.11 -10.29
CA LEU A 35 9.83 -5.34 -9.05
C LEU A 35 10.70 -4.08 -9.17
N LEU A 36 11.85 -4.19 -9.84
CA LEU A 36 12.74 -3.07 -10.10
C LEU A 36 12.12 -2.07 -11.09
N ALA A 37 11.45 -2.54 -12.13
CA ALA A 37 10.75 -1.69 -13.08
C ALA A 37 9.66 -0.85 -12.38
N LEU A 38 8.90 -1.45 -11.46
CA LEU A 38 7.94 -0.71 -10.64
C LEU A 38 8.64 0.27 -9.68
N LYS A 39 9.76 -0.14 -9.07
CA LYS A 39 10.47 0.63 -8.05
C LYS A 39 11.24 1.82 -8.63
N TYR A 40 11.72 1.75 -9.86
CA TYR A 40 12.66 2.73 -10.44
C TYR A 40 12.30 3.23 -11.84
N GLY A 41 11.39 2.58 -12.55
CA GLY A 41 11.30 2.74 -14.00
C GLY A 41 10.27 3.74 -14.55
N ASP A 42 9.45 4.39 -13.73
CA ASP A 42 8.25 5.14 -14.22
C ASP A 42 7.28 4.29 -15.07
N LYS A 43 7.50 2.96 -15.12
CA LYS A 43 6.73 2.02 -15.92
C LYS A 43 5.51 1.54 -15.15
N MET A 44 4.40 2.25 -15.34
CA MET A 44 3.09 1.88 -14.79
C MET A 44 2.46 0.66 -15.51
N GLU A 45 3.04 0.20 -16.62
CA GLU A 45 2.53 -0.91 -17.43
C GLU A 45 2.31 -2.20 -16.63
N GLY A 46 3.17 -2.48 -15.65
CA GLY A 46 3.07 -3.67 -14.79
C GLY A 46 1.99 -3.60 -13.70
N VAL A 47 1.47 -2.40 -13.40
CA VAL A 47 0.59 -2.16 -12.24
C VAL A 47 -0.70 -2.97 -12.36
N SER A 48 -1.34 -2.97 -13.54
CA SER A 48 -2.61 -3.67 -13.75
C SER A 48 -2.47 -5.19 -13.52
N THR A 49 -1.40 -5.78 -14.04
CA THR A 49 -1.11 -7.21 -13.87
C THR A 49 -0.81 -7.54 -12.41
N MET A 50 0.02 -6.74 -11.75
CA MET A 50 0.34 -6.93 -10.33
C MET A 50 -0.91 -6.79 -9.45
N ALA A 51 -1.77 -5.81 -9.71
CA ALA A 51 -3.02 -5.61 -8.98
C ALA A 51 -3.98 -6.81 -9.13
N ARG A 52 -4.08 -7.40 -10.33
CA ARG A 52 -4.86 -8.65 -10.53
C ARG A 52 -4.29 -9.81 -9.73
N TRP A 53 -2.97 -9.96 -9.71
CA TRP A 53 -2.34 -11.01 -8.89
C TRP A 53 -2.54 -10.76 -7.39
N MET A 54 -2.48 -9.51 -6.93
CA MET A 54 -2.82 -9.12 -5.55
C MET A 54 -4.28 -9.47 -5.21
N ALA A 55 -5.23 -9.17 -6.10
CA ALA A 55 -6.64 -9.51 -5.89
C ALA A 55 -6.87 -11.01 -5.76
N ARG A 56 -6.17 -11.82 -6.57
CA ARG A 56 -6.26 -13.28 -6.54
C ARG A 56 -5.60 -13.86 -5.28
N ALA A 57 -4.36 -13.48 -4.99
CA ALA A 57 -3.61 -13.99 -3.83
C ALA A 57 -4.20 -13.51 -2.50
N GLY A 58 -4.76 -12.30 -2.48
CA GLY A 58 -5.36 -11.67 -1.31
C GLY A 58 -6.83 -11.94 -1.12
N ARG A 59 -7.46 -12.82 -1.91
CA ARG A 59 -8.93 -12.97 -1.94
C ARG A 59 -9.53 -13.17 -0.55
N ASP A 60 -8.90 -14.01 0.27
CA ASP A 60 -9.35 -14.34 1.62
C ASP A 60 -9.16 -13.21 2.65
N ILE A 61 -8.25 -12.27 2.39
CA ILE A 61 -8.08 -11.06 3.20
C ILE A 61 -9.02 -9.97 2.71
N LEU A 62 -9.16 -9.85 1.40
CA LEU A 62 -9.93 -8.79 0.77
C LEU A 62 -11.42 -8.96 1.05
N THR A 63 -11.96 -10.18 1.10
CA THR A 63 -13.41 -10.43 1.33
C THR A 63 -13.97 -9.62 2.50
N ASP A 64 -13.26 -9.57 3.63
CA ASP A 64 -13.71 -8.86 4.83
C ASP A 64 -13.17 -7.42 4.93
N THR A 65 -12.51 -6.92 3.87
CA THR A 65 -11.86 -5.61 3.86
C THR A 65 -12.67 -4.61 3.03
N HIS A 66 -13.03 -3.48 3.66
CA HIS A 66 -13.72 -2.36 3.02
C HIS A 66 -12.78 -1.26 2.52
N ILE A 67 -11.63 -1.08 3.19
CA ILE A 67 -10.69 0.02 2.94
C ILE A 67 -9.31 -0.55 2.63
N ILE A 68 -8.71 -0.05 1.56
CA ILE A 68 -7.33 -0.32 1.16
C ILE A 68 -6.50 0.92 1.47
N VAL A 69 -5.47 0.74 2.28
CA VAL A 69 -4.59 1.83 2.72
C VAL A 69 -3.19 1.54 2.20
N PRO A 70 -2.65 2.32 1.26
CA PRO A 70 -1.28 2.13 0.81
C PRO A 70 -0.30 2.52 1.92
N VAL A 71 0.84 1.84 1.97
CA VAL A 71 1.92 2.21 2.88
C VAL A 71 2.43 3.60 2.49
N PRO A 72 2.44 4.57 3.42
CA PRO A 72 2.83 5.94 3.09
C PRO A 72 4.34 6.02 2.85
N LEU A 73 4.73 6.78 1.83
CA LEU A 73 6.12 7.19 1.62
C LEU A 73 6.40 8.50 2.39
N HIS A 74 7.66 8.71 2.77
CA HIS A 74 8.08 9.99 3.33
C HIS A 74 7.99 11.10 2.28
N ARG A 75 7.54 12.31 2.68
CA ARG A 75 7.30 13.45 1.77
C ARG A 75 8.49 13.79 0.85
N TRP A 76 9.72 13.78 1.37
CA TRP A 76 10.92 14.03 0.55
C TRP A 76 11.16 12.95 -0.51
N ARG A 77 10.76 11.70 -0.23
CA ARG A 77 10.88 10.56 -1.15
C ARG A 77 9.77 10.56 -2.20
N LEU A 78 8.59 11.11 -1.87
CA LEU A 78 7.53 11.40 -2.84
C LEU A 78 7.97 12.46 -3.84
N LEU A 79 8.57 13.56 -3.36
CA LEU A 79 9.09 14.63 -4.22
C LEU A 79 10.12 14.12 -5.23
N SER A 80 11.03 13.21 -4.83
CA SER A 80 12.04 12.67 -5.74
C SER A 80 11.52 11.60 -6.71
N ARG A 81 10.43 10.90 -6.37
CA ARG A 81 9.88 9.79 -7.17
C ARG A 81 8.60 10.11 -7.92
N ARG A 82 8.06 11.33 -7.82
CA ARG A 82 6.80 11.81 -8.42
C ARG A 82 5.51 11.12 -7.96
N TYR A 83 5.53 9.84 -7.61
CA TYR A 83 4.35 9.07 -7.20
C TYR A 83 4.68 8.01 -6.13
N ASN A 84 3.67 7.68 -5.31
CA ASN A 84 3.74 6.55 -4.39
C ASN A 84 3.33 5.26 -5.11
N GLN A 85 4.29 4.38 -5.41
CA GLN A 85 4.03 3.10 -6.08
C GLN A 85 2.96 2.27 -5.35
N SER A 86 2.96 2.29 -4.02
CA SER A 86 1.98 1.54 -3.23
C SER A 86 0.58 2.13 -3.38
N ALA A 87 0.45 3.46 -3.52
CA ALA A 87 -0.82 4.13 -3.77
C ALA A 87 -1.36 3.80 -5.17
N VAL A 88 -0.49 3.76 -6.17
CA VAL A 88 -0.88 3.38 -7.54
C VAL A 88 -1.43 1.96 -7.58
N LEU A 89 -0.75 1.01 -6.92
CA LEU A 89 -1.25 -0.37 -6.78
C LEU A 89 -2.54 -0.45 -5.96
N ALA A 90 -2.65 0.30 -4.86
CA ALA A 90 -3.83 0.32 -4.01
C ALA A 90 -5.07 0.83 -4.76
N ASN A 91 -4.92 1.89 -5.56
CA ASN A 91 -6.01 2.42 -6.38
C ASN A 91 -6.48 1.41 -7.43
N ARG A 92 -5.54 0.79 -8.18
CA ARG A 92 -5.91 -0.24 -9.15
C ARG A 92 -6.53 -1.48 -8.49
N LEU A 93 -6.05 -1.87 -7.32
CA LEU A 93 -6.63 -2.96 -6.56
C LEU A 93 -8.06 -2.63 -6.10
N ALA A 94 -8.28 -1.41 -5.60
CA ALA A 94 -9.60 -0.91 -5.22
C ALA A 94 -10.59 -0.96 -6.39
N GLU A 95 -10.19 -0.47 -7.57
CA GLU A 95 -10.99 -0.54 -8.80
C GLU A 95 -11.36 -1.99 -9.16
N LEU A 96 -10.39 -2.91 -9.16
CA LEU A 96 -10.62 -4.32 -9.51
C LEU A 96 -11.52 -5.06 -8.53
N THR A 97 -11.59 -4.57 -7.30
CA THR A 97 -12.21 -5.29 -6.18
C THR A 97 -13.46 -4.57 -5.67
N GLY A 98 -13.80 -3.39 -6.21
CA GLY A 98 -14.93 -2.58 -5.74
C GLY A 98 -14.76 -2.05 -4.31
N ARG A 99 -13.52 -1.84 -3.87
CA ARG A 99 -13.17 -1.36 -2.51
C ARG A 99 -12.77 0.12 -2.54
N LEU A 100 -12.71 0.75 -1.37
CA LEU A 100 -12.26 2.14 -1.27
C LEU A 100 -10.75 2.18 -1.01
N ALA A 101 -9.98 2.88 -1.85
CA ALA A 101 -8.59 3.22 -1.54
C ALA A 101 -8.52 4.64 -0.95
N ILE A 102 -7.83 4.79 0.19
CA ILE A 102 -7.61 6.09 0.85
C ILE A 102 -6.10 6.33 1.01
N PRO A 103 -5.43 6.97 0.02
CA PRO A 103 -3.97 7.11 0.00
C PRO A 103 -3.37 7.97 1.11
N ASP A 104 -4.15 8.89 1.64
CA ASP A 104 -3.78 9.91 2.62
C ASP A 104 -4.22 9.57 4.05
N LEU A 105 -4.80 8.37 4.27
CA LEU A 105 -5.23 7.93 5.60
C LEU A 105 -4.06 7.77 6.58
N MET A 106 -2.87 7.45 6.08
CA MET A 106 -1.67 7.27 6.89
C MET A 106 -0.58 8.26 6.50
N VAL A 107 0.08 8.84 7.50
CA VAL A 107 1.21 9.74 7.32
C VAL A 107 2.48 9.10 7.87
N ARG A 108 3.55 9.11 7.07
CA ARG A 108 4.87 8.64 7.48
C ARG A 108 5.56 9.72 8.31
N VAL A 109 5.69 9.52 9.63
CA VAL A 109 6.27 10.51 10.57
C VAL A 109 7.80 10.52 10.59
N ARG A 110 8.46 9.38 10.31
CA ARG A 110 9.93 9.25 10.30
C ARG A 110 10.46 8.96 8.88
N ALA A 111 11.52 9.66 8.51
CA ALA A 111 12.29 9.39 7.30
C ALA A 111 13.27 8.21 7.56
N THR A 112 12.97 7.07 6.97
CA THR A 112 13.87 5.91 6.78
C THR A 112 13.71 5.48 5.32
#